data_AF-A0A1Q3QEZ2-F1
#
_entry.id   AF-A0A1Q3QEZ2-F1
#
_cell.length_a   1.000
_cell.length_b   1.000
_cell.length_c   1.000
_cell.angle_alpha   90.00
_cell.angle_beta   90.00
_cell.angle_gamma   90.00
#
_symmetry.space_group_name_H-M   'P 1'
#
loop_
_entity.id
_entity.type
_entity.pdbx_description
1 polymer ?
#
loop_
_entity_poly.entity_id
_entity_poly.type
_entity_poly.pdbx_seq_one_letter_code
_entity_poly.pdbx_strand_id
1 'polypeptide(L)'
;MGNRDEIKSHLLAKLHEENVFWSFDKSSCQKISDWNLIKYVLIYLDLPEIDLLFKVFPRRKIKRVWLHEAVVQGNYLRNMNICIANLYFDIKHPVQYLKRMETYYLNRA
;
A
#
# COMPACT_ATOMS: atom_id res chain seq x y z
N MET A 1 -2.36 19.70 -13.49
CA MET A 1 -1.93 18.47 -14.19
C MET A 1 -0.67 17.99 -13.49
N GLY A 2 -0.77 17.09 -12.52
CA GLY A 2 0.42 16.48 -11.91
C GLY A 2 0.83 15.28 -12.75
N ASN A 3 2.06 15.28 -13.25
CA ASN A 3 2.55 14.20 -14.09
C ASN A 3 2.59 12.91 -13.25
N ARG A 4 2.13 11.78 -13.78
CA ARG A 4 2.12 10.50 -13.02
C ARG A 4 3.51 10.17 -12.47
N ASP A 5 4.54 10.51 -13.23
CA ASP A 5 5.93 10.27 -12.85
C ASP A 5 6.40 11.18 -11.71
N GLU A 6 5.91 12.42 -11.64
CA GLU A 6 6.18 13.33 -10.51
C GLU A 6 5.57 12.77 -9.21
N ILE A 7 4.32 12.30 -9.27
CA ILE A 7 3.66 11.72 -8.10
C ILE A 7 4.40 10.46 -7.64
N LYS A 8 4.79 9.58 -8.57
CA LYS A 8 5.60 8.40 -8.23
C LYS A 8 6.94 8.78 -7.61
N SER A 9 7.59 9.80 -8.15
CA SER A 9 8.90 10.28 -7.65
C SER A 9 8.78 10.88 -6.25
N HIS A 10 7.69 11.62 -5.99
CA HIS A 10 7.37 12.14 -4.66
C HIS A 10 7.13 11.01 -3.65
N LEU A 11 6.32 10.01 -4.00
CA LEU A 11 6.08 8.85 -3.14
C LEU A 11 7.37 8.08 -2.83
N LEU A 12 8.25 7.92 -3.83
CA LEU A 12 9.55 7.32 -3.64
C LEU A 12 10.44 8.11 -2.68
N ALA A 13 10.48 9.45 -2.81
CA ALA A 13 11.21 10.31 -1.89
C ALA A 13 10.71 10.15 -0.44
N LYS A 14 9.39 10.10 -0.24
CA LYS A 14 8.78 9.84 1.09
C LYS A 14 9.17 8.50 1.68
N LEU A 15 9.19 7.44 0.87
CA LEU A 15 9.64 6.12 1.34
C LEU A 15 11.13 6.11 1.71
N HIS A 16 11.96 6.92 1.06
CA HIS A 16 13.36 7.10 1.45
C HIS A 16 13.50 7.85 2.78
N GLU A 17 12.68 8.89 3.02
CA GLU A 17 12.64 9.63 4.30
C GLU A 17 12.29 8.71 5.47
N GLU A 18 11.33 7.80 5.29
CA GLU A 18 10.91 6.80 6.29
C GLU A 18 11.89 5.62 6.47
N ASN A 19 13.08 5.67 5.87
CA ASN A 19 14.11 4.63 5.91
C ASN A 19 13.64 3.22 5.51
N VAL A 20 12.57 3.11 4.72
CA VAL A 20 11.99 1.83 4.27
C VAL A 20 13.00 0.99 3.48
N PHE A 21 13.94 1.64 2.81
CA PHE A 21 14.94 1.02 1.93
C PHE A 21 16.32 0.83 2.58
N TRP A 22 16.42 0.83 3.92
CA TRP A 22 17.73 0.77 4.59
C TRP A 22 18.55 -0.48 4.24
N SER A 23 17.90 -1.60 3.87
CA SER A 23 18.55 -2.83 3.40
C SER A 23 18.65 -2.96 1.87
N PHE A 24 18.13 -2.01 1.10
CA PHE A 24 18.19 -2.05 -0.36
C PHE A 24 19.49 -1.46 -0.88
N ASP A 25 20.10 -2.16 -1.83
CA ASP A 25 21.31 -1.71 -2.48
C ASP A 25 21.01 -0.42 -3.28
N LYS A 26 21.76 0.66 -3.04
CA LYS A 26 21.48 2.01 -3.59
C LYS A 26 21.41 2.03 -5.12
N SER A 27 22.05 1.07 -5.78
CA SER A 27 22.05 0.83 -7.23
C SER A 27 20.73 0.27 -7.78
N SER A 28 19.91 -0.37 -6.93
CA SER A 28 18.64 -1.03 -7.30
C SER A 28 17.42 -0.11 -7.18
N CYS A 29 17.56 1.06 -6.54
CA CYS A 29 16.49 2.02 -6.29
C CYS A 29 15.96 2.71 -7.57
N GLN A 30 16.64 2.56 -8.72
CA GLN A 30 16.31 3.31 -9.93
C GLN A 30 15.00 2.88 -10.61
N LYS A 31 14.46 1.69 -10.34
CA LYS A 31 13.13 1.26 -10.84
C LYS A 31 12.43 0.32 -9.87
N ILE A 32 11.78 0.88 -8.84
CA ILE A 32 10.80 0.11 -8.08
C ILE A 32 9.63 -0.31 -8.99
N SER A 33 9.15 -1.54 -8.85
CA SER A 33 7.95 -1.96 -9.56
C SER A 33 6.73 -1.22 -9.00
N ASP A 34 5.70 -1.01 -9.84
CA ASP A 34 4.44 -0.45 -9.36
C ASP A 34 3.85 -1.26 -8.18
N TRP A 35 4.04 -2.57 -8.17
CA TRP A 35 3.57 -3.44 -7.08
C TRP A 35 4.26 -3.07 -5.77
N ASN A 36 5.59 -2.98 -5.79
CA ASN A 36 6.38 -2.65 -4.60
C ASN A 36 6.15 -1.21 -4.16
N LEU A 37 5.97 -0.26 -5.09
CA LEU A 37 5.62 1.11 -4.74
C LEU A 37 4.27 1.16 -4.01
N ILE A 38 3.23 0.54 -4.55
CA ILE A 38 1.91 0.47 -3.90
C ILE A 38 2.04 -0.21 -2.53
N LYS A 39 2.74 -1.35 -2.45
CA LYS A 39 2.97 -2.10 -1.22
C LYS A 39 3.56 -1.21 -0.14
N TYR A 40 4.69 -0.57 -0.43
CA TYR A 40 5.41 0.18 0.59
C TYR A 40 4.68 1.44 1.01
N VAL A 41 4.03 2.15 0.08
CA VAL A 41 3.19 3.30 0.44
C VAL A 41 2.04 2.87 1.37
N LEU A 42 1.38 1.73 1.11
CA LEU A 42 0.28 1.25 1.96
C LEU A 42 0.73 0.76 3.35
N ILE A 43 1.99 0.34 3.50
CA ILE A 43 2.52 -0.23 4.75
C ILE A 43 3.20 0.85 5.61
N TYR A 44 3.90 1.80 4.98
CA TYR A 44 4.84 2.69 5.65
C TYR A 44 4.47 4.17 5.59
N LEU A 45 3.49 4.57 4.78
CA LEU A 45 3.06 5.98 4.67
C LEU A 45 1.60 6.17 5.11
N ASP A 46 1.22 7.44 5.22
CA ASP A 46 -0.09 7.86 5.73
C ASP A 46 -1.10 8.14 4.60
N LEU A 47 -2.32 8.51 5.01
CA LEU A 47 -3.45 8.77 4.12
C LEU A 47 -3.16 9.77 2.97
N PRO A 48 -2.42 10.89 3.15
CA PRO A 48 -2.14 11.81 2.05
C PRO A 48 -1.37 11.15 0.90
N GLU A 49 -0.41 10.29 1.21
CA GLU A 49 0.37 9.53 0.22
C GLU A 49 -0.44 8.38 -0.38
N ILE A 50 -1.33 7.76 0.40
CA ILE A 50 -2.27 6.78 -0.11
C ILE A 50 -3.25 7.43 -1.11
N ASP A 51 -3.74 8.65 -0.86
CA ASP A 51 -4.58 9.39 -1.81
C ASP A 51 -3.87 9.59 -3.16
N LEU A 52 -2.56 9.84 -3.13
CA LEU A 52 -1.75 9.96 -4.34
C LEU A 52 -1.67 8.64 -5.12
N LEU A 53 -1.64 7.48 -4.46
CA LEU A 53 -1.73 6.18 -5.16
C LEU A 53 -3.00 6.11 -6.00
N PHE A 54 -4.15 6.50 -5.45
CA PHE A 54 -5.44 6.44 -6.15
C PHE A 54 -5.55 7.43 -7.32
N LYS A 55 -4.68 8.45 -7.39
CA LYS A 55 -4.55 9.34 -8.56
C LYS A 55 -3.72 8.71 -9.68
N VAL A 56 -2.78 7.83 -9.36
CA VAL A 56 -1.80 7.26 -10.31
C VAL A 56 -2.17 5.86 -10.79
N PHE A 57 -2.73 5.04 -9.89
CA PHE A 57 -2.99 3.62 -10.14
C PHE A 57 -4.49 3.31 -10.14
N PRO A 58 -4.93 2.36 -10.98
CA PRO A 58 -6.30 1.90 -10.94
C PRO A 58 -6.65 1.29 -9.57
N ARG A 59 -7.82 1.65 -9.02
CA ARG A 59 -8.36 1.13 -7.75
C ARG A 59 -8.27 -0.40 -7.63
N ARG A 60 -8.50 -1.14 -8.72
CA ARG A 60 -8.38 -2.62 -8.75
C ARG A 60 -6.95 -3.10 -8.47
N LYS A 61 -5.94 -2.41 -9.00
CA LYS A 61 -4.51 -2.74 -8.79
C LYS A 61 -4.15 -2.51 -7.32
N ILE A 62 -4.52 -1.35 -6.77
CA ILE A 62 -4.28 -1.01 -5.37
C ILE A 62 -4.95 -2.02 -4.44
N LYS A 63 -6.24 -2.34 -4.68
CA LYS A 63 -6.97 -3.35 -3.89
C LYS A 63 -6.27 -4.70 -3.87
N ARG A 64 -5.74 -5.13 -5.02
CA ARG A 64 -5.03 -6.41 -5.13
C ARG A 64 -3.75 -6.40 -4.27
N VAL A 65 -2.91 -5.37 -4.41
CA VAL A 65 -1.68 -5.25 -3.62
C VAL A 65 -2.01 -5.16 -2.13
N TRP A 66 -2.97 -4.33 -1.75
CA TRP A 66 -3.42 -4.16 -0.37
C TRP A 66 -3.83 -5.49 0.28
N LEU A 67 -4.66 -6.29 -0.39
CA LEU A 67 -5.11 -7.58 0.11
C LEU A 67 -3.96 -8.59 0.25
N HIS A 68 -3.01 -8.60 -0.69
CA HIS A 68 -1.89 -9.54 -0.68
C HIS A 68 -0.78 -9.17 0.30
N GLU A 69 -0.54 -7.88 0.53
CA GLU A 69 0.68 -7.41 1.20
C GLU A 69 0.44 -6.74 2.54
N ALA A 70 -0.64 -5.95 2.66
CA ALA A 70 -0.92 -5.14 3.85
C ALA A 70 -1.93 -5.80 4.78
N VAL A 71 -2.98 -6.44 4.23
CA VAL A 71 -3.99 -7.14 5.04
C VAL A 71 -3.41 -8.34 5.80
N VAL A 72 -2.42 -9.02 5.23
CA VAL A 72 -1.75 -10.18 5.85
C VAL A 72 -0.80 -9.83 6.99
N GLN A 73 -0.48 -8.54 7.20
CA GLN A 73 0.35 -8.08 8.33
C GLN A 73 -0.42 -8.10 9.67
N GLY A 74 -1.70 -8.49 9.65
CA GLY A 74 -2.52 -8.72 10.83
C GLY A 74 -2.57 -7.55 11.78
N ASN A 75 -2.20 -7.80 13.05
CA ASN A 75 -2.28 -6.81 14.13
C ASN A 75 -1.45 -5.55 13.88
N TYR A 76 -0.32 -5.66 13.17
CA TYR A 76 0.58 -4.52 12.91
C TYR A 76 -0.12 -3.40 12.13
N LEU A 77 -0.87 -3.75 11.08
CA LEU A 77 -1.58 -2.79 10.22
C LEU A 77 -3.09 -2.73 10.49
N ARG A 78 -3.57 -3.27 11.62
CA ARG A 78 -5.01 -3.44 11.88
C ARG A 78 -5.81 -2.15 11.70
N ASN A 79 -5.38 -1.06 12.34
CA ASN A 79 -6.10 0.21 12.29
C ASN A 79 -6.04 0.83 10.88
N MET A 80 -4.86 0.83 10.26
CA MET A 80 -4.67 1.34 8.90
C MET A 80 -5.51 0.56 7.88
N ASN A 81 -5.55 -0.77 7.98
CA ASN A 81 -6.38 -1.62 7.12
C ASN A 81 -7.87 -1.33 7.29
N ILE A 82 -8.35 -1.02 8.51
CA ILE A 82 -9.74 -0.60 8.73
C ILE A 82 -10.00 0.76 8.06
N CYS A 83 -9.09 1.73 8.21
CA CYS A 83 -9.18 3.01 7.52
C CYS A 83 -9.25 2.83 6.01
N ILE A 84 -8.35 2.04 5.43
CA ILE A 84 -8.30 1.80 4.00
C ILE A 84 -9.58 1.11 3.50
N ALA A 85 -10.07 0.12 4.24
CA ALA A 85 -11.29 -0.60 3.90
C ALA A 85 -12.53 0.33 3.84
N ASN A 86 -12.62 1.27 4.79
CA ASN A 86 -13.71 2.24 4.86
C ASN A 86 -13.57 3.34 3.81
N LEU A 87 -12.42 4.03 3.79
CA LEU A 87 -12.24 5.25 3.01
C LEU A 87 -12.06 4.99 1.51
N TYR A 88 -11.39 3.89 1.14
CA TYR A 88 -11.01 3.65 -0.24
C TYR A 88 -11.67 2.44 -0.89
N PHE A 89 -12.37 1.59 -0.14
CA PHE A 89 -13.00 0.40 -0.71
C PHE A 89 -14.48 0.23 -0.39
N ASP A 90 -15.07 1.13 0.39
CA ASP A 90 -16.50 1.15 0.74
C ASP A 90 -16.96 -0.20 1.33
N ILE A 91 -16.10 -0.85 2.11
CA ILE A 91 -16.36 -2.19 2.65
C ILE A 91 -17.27 -2.09 3.86
N LYS A 92 -18.46 -2.69 3.74
CA LYS A 92 -19.38 -2.87 4.87
C LYS A 92 -18.77 -3.87 5.87
N HIS A 93 -18.76 -3.51 7.15
CA HIS A 93 -18.18 -4.30 8.25
C HIS A 93 -16.69 -4.64 8.04
N PRO A 94 -15.80 -3.63 8.01
CA PRO A 94 -14.39 -3.77 7.64
C PRO A 94 -13.65 -4.81 8.49
N VAL A 95 -13.91 -4.86 9.80
CA VAL A 95 -13.24 -5.81 10.71
C VAL A 95 -13.49 -7.27 10.32
N GLN A 96 -14.75 -7.62 10.01
CA GLN A 96 -15.12 -8.99 9.65
C GLN A 96 -14.58 -9.36 8.27
N TYR A 97 -14.64 -8.43 7.32
CA TYR A 97 -14.07 -8.60 6.00
C TYR A 97 -12.56 -8.84 6.06
N LEU A 98 -11.83 -7.99 6.80
CA LEU A 98 -10.38 -8.08 6.94
C LEU A 98 -9.95 -9.39 7.57
N LYS A 99 -10.62 -9.84 8.64
CA LYS A 99 -10.31 -11.13 9.27
C LYS A 99 -10.46 -12.30 8.30
N ARG A 100 -11.52 -12.30 7.47
CA ARG A 100 -11.72 -13.32 6.43
C ARG A 100 -10.63 -13.28 5.36
N MET A 101 -10.27 -12.07 4.91
CA MET A 101 -9.24 -11.91 3.87
C MET A 101 -7.86 -12.29 4.38
N GLU A 102 -7.49 -11.87 5.58
CA GLU A 102 -6.24 -12.28 6.24
C GLU A 102 -6.11 -13.81 6.28
N THR A 103 -7.14 -14.52 6.77
CA THR A 103 -7.15 -15.99 6.77
C THR A 103 -7.06 -16.57 5.35
N TYR A 104 -7.80 -16.01 4.40
CA TYR A 104 -7.79 -16.48 3.01
C TYR A 104 -6.42 -16.36 2.36
N TYR A 105 -5.72 -15.24 2.55
CA TYR A 105 -4.43 -14.98 1.92
C TYR A 105 -3.27 -15.68 2.64
N LEU A 106 -3.34 -15.85 3.96
CA LEU A 106 -2.35 -16.64 4.72
C LEU A 106 -2.37 -18.12 4.34
N ASN A 107 -3.55 -18.70 4.07
CA ASN A 107 -3.69 -20.12 3.71
C ASN A 107 -3.37 -20.42 2.23
N ARG A 108 -3.03 -19.40 1.44
CA ARG A 108 -2.77 -19.51 0.00
C ARG A 108 -1.33 -19.18 -0.39
N ALA A 109 -0.56 -18.65 0.57
CA ALA A 109 0.88 -18.41 0.47
C ALA A 109 1.63 -19.71 0.79
#